data_AF-A0A1M5JNG6-F1
#
_entry.id   AF-A0A1M5JNG6-F1
#
_cell.length_a   1.000
_cell.length_b   1.000
_cell.length_c   1.000
_cell.angle_alpha   90.00
_cell.angle_beta   90.00
_cell.angle_gamma   90.00
#
_symmetry.space_group_name_H-M   'P 1'
#
loop_
_entity.id
_entity.type
_entity.pdbx_description
1 polymer ?
#
loop_
_entity_poly.entity_id
_entity_poly.type
_entity_poly.pdbx_seq_one_letter_code
_entity_poly.pdbx_strand_id
1 'polypeptide(L)'
;MSDTAELAGLLGVGADVLVRALGDGWTEVAGPPHERWFVSGRPVQVAVGWDGFGFTLARPEPRWSGNELVWEFAAERGFGSDEVVYERAVLAEAAEEVARRRRRTFRWCPVCREVNAREHVHDNTGLCMRCAERHLGVTY
;
A
#
# COMPACT_ATOMS: atom_id res chain seq x y z
N MET A 1 7.03 -10.91 6.73
CA MET A 1 7.91 -11.44 5.66
C MET A 1 7.41 -10.83 4.36
N SER A 2 8.22 -10.75 3.31
CA SER A 2 7.74 -10.17 2.05
C SER A 2 7.20 -11.28 1.14
N ASP A 3 6.05 -11.01 0.54
CA ASP A 3 5.33 -11.91 -0.37
C ASP A 3 5.60 -11.52 -1.85
N THR A 4 6.71 -10.82 -2.10
CA THR A 4 7.10 -10.35 -3.44
C THR A 4 7.21 -11.49 -4.45
N ALA A 5 7.76 -12.65 -4.05
CA ALA A 5 7.88 -13.81 -4.93
C ALA A 5 6.52 -14.42 -5.29
N GLU A 6 5.56 -14.37 -4.36
CA GLU A 6 4.21 -14.86 -4.59
C GLU A 6 3.44 -13.94 -5.53
N LEU A 7 3.51 -12.62 -5.32
CA LEU A 7 2.94 -11.66 -6.25
C LEU A 7 3.53 -11.82 -7.66
N ALA A 8 4.85 -11.98 -7.77
CA ALA A 8 5.50 -12.20 -9.06
C ALA A 8 4.97 -13.47 -9.77
N GLY A 9 4.75 -14.55 -9.01
CA GLY A 9 4.16 -15.78 -9.50
C GLY A 9 2.74 -15.60 -10.04
N LEU A 10 1.89 -14.82 -9.36
CA LEU A 10 0.55 -14.49 -9.82
C LEU A 10 0.57 -13.68 -11.12
N LEU A 11 1.48 -12.73 -11.22
CA LEU A 11 1.66 -11.88 -12.42
C LEU A 11 2.36 -12.61 -13.58
N GLY A 12 2.77 -13.86 -13.40
CA GLY A 12 3.45 -14.64 -14.43
C GLY A 12 4.85 -14.11 -14.80
N VAL A 13 5.52 -13.38 -13.91
CA VAL A 13 6.84 -12.78 -14.16
C VAL A 13 7.88 -13.22 -13.12
N GLY A 14 9.17 -13.07 -13.47
CA GLY A 14 10.25 -13.24 -12.49
C GLY A 14 10.19 -12.19 -11.38
N ALA A 15 10.55 -12.55 -10.16
CA ALA A 15 10.57 -11.62 -9.02
C ALA A 15 11.51 -10.43 -9.26
N ASP A 16 12.62 -10.63 -9.97
CA ASP A 16 13.53 -9.56 -10.38
C ASP A 16 12.88 -8.57 -11.36
N VAL A 17 12.01 -9.07 -12.25
CA VAL A 17 11.24 -8.24 -13.19
C VAL A 17 10.22 -7.41 -12.43
N LEU A 18 9.50 -8.02 -11.49
CA LEU A 18 8.56 -7.32 -10.61
C LEU A 18 9.26 -6.21 -9.82
N VAL A 19 10.39 -6.52 -9.17
CA VAL A 19 11.14 -5.54 -8.37
C VAL A 19 11.61 -4.36 -9.21
N ARG A 20 12.05 -4.60 -10.45
CA ARG A 20 12.44 -3.51 -11.37
C ARG A 20 11.26 -2.65 -11.82
N ALA A 21 10.08 -3.23 -11.94
CA ALA A 21 8.88 -2.53 -12.42
C ALA A 21 8.13 -1.79 -11.31
N LEU A 22 7.98 -2.41 -10.14
CA LEU A 22 7.09 -1.98 -9.07
C LEU A 22 7.77 -1.86 -7.70
N GLY A 23 9.04 -2.21 -7.59
CA GLY A 23 9.76 -2.26 -6.31
C GLY A 23 9.50 -3.54 -5.53
N ASP A 24 10.08 -3.61 -4.33
CA ASP A 24 10.04 -4.76 -3.44
C ASP A 24 9.11 -4.54 -2.23
N GLY A 25 9.20 -5.41 -1.23
CA GLY A 25 8.55 -5.20 0.06
C GLY A 25 7.04 -5.42 0.07
N TRP A 26 6.52 -6.14 -0.92
CA TRP A 26 5.11 -6.51 -0.99
C TRP A 26 4.72 -7.43 0.15
N THR A 27 3.54 -7.21 0.73
CA THR A 27 2.93 -8.05 1.77
C THR A 27 1.46 -8.26 1.41
N GLU A 28 0.98 -9.50 1.46
CA GLU A 28 -0.42 -9.83 1.26
C GLU A 28 -1.27 -9.31 2.44
N VAL A 29 -2.43 -8.77 2.12
CA VAL A 29 -3.41 -8.26 3.08
C VAL A 29 -4.81 -8.74 2.70
N ALA A 30 -5.69 -8.81 3.69
CA ALA A 30 -7.09 -9.10 3.45
C ALA A 30 -7.72 -7.97 2.59
N GLY A 31 -8.53 -8.36 1.62
CA GLY A 31 -9.26 -7.45 0.73
C GLY A 31 -10.63 -8.02 0.35
N PRO A 32 -11.29 -7.42 -0.66
CA PRO A 32 -12.54 -7.92 -1.22
C PRO A 32 -12.53 -9.43 -1.54
N PRO A 33 -13.68 -10.12 -1.43
CA PRO A 33 -13.79 -11.53 -1.81
C PRO A 33 -13.40 -11.74 -3.27
N HIS A 34 -12.78 -12.89 -3.56
CA HIS A 34 -12.34 -13.33 -4.90
C HIS A 34 -11.13 -12.60 -5.48
N GLU A 35 -10.54 -11.66 -4.74
CA GLU A 35 -9.31 -10.99 -5.14
C GLU A 35 -8.22 -11.20 -4.09
N ARG A 36 -6.96 -11.20 -4.53
CA ARG A 36 -5.80 -11.21 -3.65
C ARG A 36 -5.14 -9.85 -3.68
N TRP A 37 -4.88 -9.27 -2.51
CA TRP A 37 -4.39 -7.91 -2.40
C TRP A 37 -3.02 -7.86 -1.74
N PHE A 38 -2.11 -7.12 -2.35
CA PHE A 38 -0.75 -6.93 -1.87
C PHE A 38 -0.48 -5.43 -1.73
N VAL A 39 0.22 -5.04 -0.67
CA VAL A 39 0.59 -3.64 -0.43
C VAL A 39 2.10 -3.49 -0.31
N SER A 40 2.61 -2.33 -0.70
CA SER A 40 4.01 -1.96 -0.50
C SER A 40 4.18 -0.50 -0.05
N GLY A 41 5.34 -0.23 0.54
CA GLY A 41 5.75 1.06 1.12
C GLY A 41 5.70 1.11 2.65
N ARG A 42 6.54 1.96 3.24
CA ARG A 42 6.49 2.30 4.67
C ARG A 42 6.48 3.82 4.86
N PRO A 43 5.35 4.45 5.23
CA PRO A 43 4.01 3.84 5.34
C PRO A 43 3.48 3.27 4.02
N VAL A 44 2.44 2.44 4.07
CA VAL A 44 1.84 1.77 2.89
C VAL A 44 1.37 2.81 1.86
N GLN A 45 1.82 2.66 0.61
CA GLN A 45 1.70 3.67 -0.45
C GLN A 45 0.94 3.19 -1.68
N VAL A 46 1.10 1.93 -2.05
CA VAL A 46 0.53 1.34 -3.27
C VAL A 46 -0.03 -0.04 -2.95
N ALA A 47 -1.07 -0.42 -3.68
CA ALA A 47 -1.66 -1.75 -3.63
C ALA A 47 -1.77 -2.36 -5.02
N VAL A 48 -1.65 -3.67 -5.09
CA VAL A 48 -1.88 -4.50 -6.27
C VAL A 48 -2.95 -5.53 -5.93
N GLY A 49 -4.07 -5.49 -6.63
CA GLY A 49 -5.11 -6.51 -6.56
C GLY A 49 -4.97 -7.49 -7.73
N TRP A 50 -5.15 -8.79 -7.49
CA TRP A 50 -5.16 -9.83 -8.52
C TRP A 50 -6.52 -10.54 -8.49
N ASP A 51 -7.19 -10.59 -9.64
CA ASP A 51 -8.55 -11.17 -9.79
C ASP A 51 -8.56 -12.56 -10.47
N GLY A 52 -7.38 -13.09 -10.80
CA GLY A 52 -7.22 -14.35 -11.55
C GLY A 52 -6.94 -14.18 -13.05
N PHE A 53 -7.23 -13.01 -13.62
CA PHE A 53 -7.07 -12.71 -15.04
C PHE A 53 -6.09 -11.56 -15.30
N GLY A 54 -6.09 -10.57 -14.42
CA GLY A 54 -5.20 -9.43 -14.48
C GLY A 54 -4.96 -8.87 -13.09
N PHE A 55 -4.24 -7.74 -13.06
CA PHE A 55 -4.00 -7.03 -11.82
C PHE A 55 -4.40 -5.58 -11.91
N THR A 56 -4.73 -5.01 -10.77
CA THR A 56 -5.15 -3.62 -10.63
C THR A 56 -4.22 -2.91 -9.67
N LEU A 57 -3.63 -1.80 -10.14
CA LEU A 57 -3.01 -0.84 -9.25
C LEU A 57 -4.10 -0.02 -8.57
N ALA A 58 -4.03 0.03 -7.25
CA ALA A 58 -4.96 0.78 -6.43
C ALA A 58 -4.23 1.59 -5.37
N ARG A 59 -4.87 2.69 -4.97
CA ARG A 59 -4.46 3.41 -3.77
C ARG A 59 -5.00 2.67 -2.54
N PRO A 60 -4.15 2.32 -1.56
CA PRO A 60 -4.60 1.75 -0.31
C PRO A 60 -5.24 2.84 0.57
N GLU A 61 -6.51 2.64 0.91
CA GLU A 61 -7.33 3.52 1.74
C GLU A 61 -7.78 2.76 2.98
N PRO A 62 -6.95 2.71 4.03
CA PRO A 62 -7.32 2.02 5.25
C PRO A 62 -8.40 2.79 5.99
N ARG A 63 -9.38 2.04 6.50
CA ARG A 63 -10.49 2.55 7.30
C ARG A 63 -10.56 1.79 8.61
N TRP A 64 -10.75 2.52 9.70
CA TRP A 64 -11.02 1.89 11.00
C TRP A 64 -12.44 1.31 11.02
N SER A 65 -12.54 0.02 11.32
CA SER A 65 -13.78 -0.70 11.61
C SER A 65 -13.73 -1.19 13.05
N GLY A 66 -14.24 -0.39 13.98
CA GLY A 66 -13.97 -0.59 15.41
C GLY A 66 -12.48 -0.42 15.69
N ASN A 67 -11.86 -1.45 16.27
CA ASN A 67 -10.44 -1.45 16.66
C ASN A 67 -9.53 -2.12 15.62
N GLU A 68 -10.06 -2.46 14.45
CA GLU A 68 -9.33 -3.09 13.35
C GLU A 68 -9.18 -2.13 12.18
N LEU A 69 -7.98 -2.10 11.59
CA LEU A 69 -7.72 -1.38 10.35
C LEU A 69 -8.04 -2.28 9.17
N VAL A 70 -9.13 -1.97 8.48
CA VAL A 70 -9.57 -2.70 7.29
C VAL A 70 -9.10 -1.96 6.05
N TRP A 71 -8.59 -2.68 5.06
CA TRP A 71 -8.17 -2.07 3.80
C TRP A 71 -9.34 -1.92 2.84
N GLU A 72 -9.53 -0.69 2.36
CA GLU A 72 -10.27 -0.42 1.13
C GLU A 72 -9.27 -0.06 0.02
N PHE A 73 -9.58 -0.41 -1.22
CA PHE A 73 -8.68 -0.21 -2.36
C PHE A 73 -9.39 0.63 -3.41
N ALA A 74 -8.94 1.87 -3.57
CA ALA A 74 -9.42 2.74 -4.63
C ALA A 74 -8.71 2.35 -5.93
N ALA A 75 -9.33 1.45 -6.71
CA ALA A 75 -8.82 1.00 -8.00
C ALA A 75 -8.55 2.21 -8.91
N GLU A 76 -7.30 2.35 -9.37
CA GLU A 76 -6.91 3.46 -10.24
C GLU A 76 -6.71 2.98 -11.69
N ARG A 77 -6.05 1.84 -11.91
CA ARG A 77 -5.79 1.30 -13.26
C ARG A 77 -5.57 -0.21 -13.27
N GLY A 78 -6.24 -0.90 -14.19
CA GLY A 78 -6.04 -2.33 -14.48
C GLY A 78 -4.96 -2.57 -15.53
N PHE A 79 -4.32 -3.73 -15.46
CA PHE A 79 -3.26 -4.18 -16.35
C PHE A 79 -3.35 -5.70 -16.59
N GLY A 80 -3.02 -6.11 -17.81
CA GLY A 80 -2.76 -7.49 -18.18
C GLY A 80 -1.37 -7.97 -17.71
N SER A 81 -1.19 -9.28 -17.62
CA SER A 81 0.09 -9.88 -17.21
C SER A 81 1.23 -9.58 -18.20
N ASP A 82 0.90 -9.48 -19.49
CA ASP A 82 1.82 -9.13 -20.57
C ASP A 82 2.32 -7.67 -20.46
N GLU A 83 1.47 -6.74 -20.00
CA GLU A 83 1.85 -5.34 -19.79
C GLU A 83 2.96 -5.18 -18.75
N VAL A 84 3.09 -6.08 -17.76
CA VAL A 84 4.22 -6.06 -16.80
C VAL A 84 5.56 -6.22 -17.51
N VAL A 85 5.59 -7.01 -18.58
CA VAL A 85 6.81 -7.31 -19.32
C VAL A 85 7.10 -6.21 -20.34
N TYR A 86 6.08 -5.82 -21.11
CA TYR A 86 6.24 -4.94 -22.27
C TYR A 86 6.13 -3.44 -21.94
N GLU A 87 5.36 -3.08 -20.93
CA GLU A 87 5.04 -1.68 -20.58
C GLU A 87 5.56 -1.27 -19.20
N ARG A 88 6.74 -1.76 -18.80
CA ARG A 88 7.35 -1.52 -17.48
C ARG A 88 7.40 -0.04 -17.08
N ALA A 89 7.74 0.84 -18.01
CA ALA A 89 7.82 2.27 -17.74
C ALA A 89 6.45 2.88 -17.40
N VAL A 90 5.42 2.46 -18.14
CA VAL A 90 4.03 2.91 -17.92
C VAL A 90 3.51 2.38 -16.59
N LEU A 91 3.83 1.12 -16.27
CA LEU A 91 3.47 0.49 -14.99
C LEU A 91 4.15 1.21 -13.81
N ALA A 92 5.45 1.50 -13.91
CA ALA A 92 6.19 2.22 -12.89
C ALA A 92 5.66 3.64 -12.69
N GLU A 93 5.32 4.35 -13.77
CA GLU A 93 4.73 5.69 -13.70
C GLU A 93 3.35 5.67 -13.03
N ALA A 94 2.49 4.69 -13.39
CA ALA A 94 1.19 4.53 -12.76
C ALA A 94 1.31 4.23 -11.25
N ALA A 95 2.23 3.34 -10.87
CA ALA A 95 2.48 3.02 -9.46
C ALA A 95 3.01 4.24 -8.69
N GLU A 96 3.92 5.02 -9.29
CA GLU A 96 4.45 6.24 -8.70
C GLU A 96 3.37 7.32 -8.54
N GLU A 97 2.44 7.47 -9.49
CA GLU A 97 1.33 8.41 -9.35
C GLU A 97 0.37 8.01 -8.21
N VAL A 98 0.05 6.71 -8.09
CA VAL A 98 -0.71 6.17 -6.94
C VAL A 98 0.01 6.47 -5.62
N ALA A 99 1.30 6.13 -5.55
CA ALA A 99 2.10 6.35 -4.35
C ALA A 99 2.22 7.84 -4.02
N ARG A 100 2.41 8.70 -5.02
CA ARG A 100 2.48 10.15 -4.87
C ARG A 100 1.17 10.72 -4.32
N ARG A 101 0.02 10.25 -4.77
CA ARG A 101 -1.29 10.64 -4.23
C ARG A 101 -1.42 10.20 -2.77
N ARG A 102 -1.06 8.96 -2.46
CA ARG A 102 -1.11 8.45 -1.08
C ARG A 102 -0.19 9.22 -0.14
N ARG A 103 1.05 9.54 -0.56
CA ARG A 103 2.03 10.29 0.25
C ARG A 103 1.54 11.68 0.68
N ARG A 104 0.64 12.33 -0.07
CA ARG A 104 0.04 13.64 0.31
C ARG A 104 -0.80 13.56 1.58
N THR A 105 -1.28 12.37 1.93
CA THR A 105 -2.09 12.15 3.14
C THR A 105 -1.25 11.93 4.39
N PHE A 106 0.04 11.60 4.23
CA PHE A 106 0.91 11.30 5.36
C PHE A 106 1.17 12.54 6.21
N ARG A 107 1.51 12.32 7.47
CA ARG A 107 1.80 13.36 8.45
C ARG A 107 3.12 13.08 9.14
N TRP A 108 3.83 14.16 9.44
CA TRP A 108 5.06 14.12 10.19
C TRP A 108 4.76 14.18 11.68
N CYS A 109 5.32 13.28 12.48
CA CYS A 109 5.23 13.37 13.94
C CYS A 109 6.41 14.20 14.48
N PRO A 110 6.17 15.31 15.21
CA PRO A 110 7.25 16.15 15.73
C PRO A 110 8.06 15.49 16.86
N VAL A 111 7.51 14.47 17.53
CA VAL A 111 8.15 13.81 18.68
C VAL A 111 9.13 12.73 18.21
N CYS A 112 8.65 11.71 17.48
CA CYS A 112 9.51 10.64 16.99
C CYS A 112 10.24 10.98 15.67
N ARG A 113 9.87 12.09 15.01
CA ARG A 113 10.47 12.53 13.74
C ARG A 113 10.34 11.49 12.63
N GLU A 114 9.15 10.88 12.53
CA GLU A 114 8.84 9.89 11.50
C GLU A 114 7.60 10.32 10.69
N VAL A 115 7.59 9.93 9.41
CA VAL A 115 6.41 10.04 8.54
C VAL A 115 5.46 8.90 8.88
N ASN A 116 4.23 9.24 9.20
CA ASN A 116 3.17 8.30 9.55
C ASN A 116 2.02 8.44 8.55
N ALA A 117 1.35 7.32 8.28
CA ALA A 117 0.11 7.38 7.52
C ALA A 117 -0.98 8.09 8.33
N ARG A 118 -1.95 8.68 7.63
CA ARG A 118 -2.96 9.57 8.23
C ARG A 118 -3.74 8.89 9.36
N GLU A 119 -4.11 7.64 9.13
CA GLU A 119 -4.87 6.76 10.00
C GLU A 119 -4.12 6.37 11.29
N HIS A 120 -2.80 6.59 11.34
CA HIS A 120 -1.95 6.37 12.51
C HIS A 120 -1.56 7.66 13.23
N VAL A 121 -2.24 8.77 12.90
CA VAL A 121 -1.99 10.09 13.46
C VAL A 121 -3.24 10.57 14.17
N HIS A 122 -3.09 10.94 15.44
CA HIS A 122 -4.16 11.44 16.26
C HIS A 122 -4.58 12.84 15.78
N ASP A 123 -5.85 12.99 15.39
CA ASP A 123 -6.38 14.18 14.72
C ASP A 123 -6.16 15.48 15.50
N ASN A 124 -6.45 15.48 16.80
CA ASN A 124 -6.39 16.72 17.59
C ASN A 124 -4.97 17.17 17.97
N THR A 125 -3.95 16.32 17.80
CA THR A 125 -2.60 16.57 18.34
C THR A 125 -1.53 16.57 17.26
N GLY A 126 -1.81 15.98 16.09
CA GLY A 126 -0.82 15.79 15.03
C GLY A 126 0.30 14.82 15.40
N LEU A 127 0.19 14.12 16.53
CA LEU A 127 1.14 13.09 16.96
C LEU A 127 0.76 11.74 16.38
N CYS A 128 1.75 10.89 16.09
CA CYS A 128 1.45 9.49 15.80
C CYS A 128 0.82 8.83 17.04
N MET A 129 -0.01 7.81 16.83
CA MET A 129 -0.75 7.13 17.90
C MET A 129 0.16 6.70 19.06
N ARG A 130 1.34 6.13 18.75
CA ARG A 130 2.34 5.72 19.76
C ARG A 130 2.85 6.88 20.61
N CYS A 131 3.11 8.05 20.00
CA CYS A 131 3.55 9.23 20.74
C CYS A 131 2.40 9.87 21.52
N ALA A 132 1.18 9.87 20.97
CA ALA A 132 -0.01 10.35 21.66
C ALA A 132 -0.30 9.50 22.91
N GLU A 133 -0.24 8.18 22.81
CA GLU A 133 -0.38 7.26 23.95
C GLU A 133 0.69 7.55 25.02
N ARG A 134 1.96 7.57 24.63
CA ARG A 134 3.08 7.72 25.57
C ARG A 134 3.12 9.07 26.29
N HIS A 135 2.82 10.16 25.58
CA HIS A 135 3.04 11.53 26.09
C HIS A 135 1.75 12.23 26.52
N LEU A 136 0.60 11.81 26.01
CA LEU A 136 -0.70 12.42 26.31
C LEU A 136 -1.67 11.46 27.00
N GLY A 137 -1.30 10.18 27.17
CA GLY A 137 -2.13 9.19 27.84
C GLY A 137 -3.37 8.76 27.03
N VAL A 138 -3.36 8.96 25.71
CA VAL A 138 -4.48 8.57 24.84
C VAL A 138 -4.49 7.06 24.60
N THR A 139 -5.57 6.39 24.95
CA THR A 139 -5.80 4.96 24.70
C THR A 139 -6.94 4.76 23.70
N TYR A 140 -6.79 3.79 22.79
CA TYR A 140 -7.75 3.44 21.74
C TYR A 140 -8.37 2.07 21.99
#